data_AF-A0A0K2GAB0-F1
#
_entry.id   AF-A0A0K2GAB0-F1
#
_cell.length_a   1.000
_cell.length_b   1.000
_cell.length_c   1.000
_cell.angle_alpha   90.00
_cell.angle_beta   90.00
_cell.angle_gamma   90.00
#
_symmetry.space_group_name_H-M   'P 1'
#
loop_
_entity.id
_entity.type
_entity.pdbx_description
1 polymer ?
#
loop_
_entity_poly.entity_id
_entity_poly.type
_entity_poly.pdbx_seq_one_letter_code
_entity_poly.pdbx_strand_id
1 'polypeptide(L)'
;MGSLLRDATKQCAGEARIRCVIQACRIIFRNPAETQPILRIPFTELSGEDMQKVIGYEVGGYDYGWFGSIRSNGQGWHELLHNDGLRDFVQEALAQIGRGATEAAALRVAQEVFERCVSIPRVGPATPTRLLAIYRPDLFFSVNRNSIKNLSQLFRETQGHLRTWGGYKQALQVTWRATWYQSPRPVGNDEQRAWDARVALLDAYCYADESE
;
A
#
# COMPACT_ATOMS: atom_id res chain seq x y z
N MET A 1 -26.95 -10.22 -4.27
CA MET A 1 -25.76 -9.61 -3.63
C MET A 1 -25.78 -8.10 -3.82
N GLY A 2 -26.89 -7.45 -3.44
CA GLY A 2 -27.15 -6.05 -3.75
C GLY A 2 -27.51 -5.22 -2.53
N SER A 3 -27.32 -5.69 -1.30
CA SER A 3 -27.63 -4.93 -0.08
C SER A 3 -26.38 -4.46 0.69
N LEU A 4 -25.22 -5.09 0.53
CA LEU A 4 -23.98 -4.66 1.19
C LEU A 4 -23.39 -3.35 0.63
N LEU A 5 -23.77 -2.96 -0.59
CA LEU A 5 -23.43 -1.67 -1.21
C LEU A 5 -24.58 -0.65 -1.13
N ARG A 6 -25.80 -1.07 -0.75
CA ARG A 6 -26.98 -0.18 -0.67
C ARG A 6 -27.28 0.32 0.74
N ASP A 7 -26.79 -0.34 1.78
CA ASP A 7 -26.94 0.15 3.17
C ASP A 7 -25.79 1.08 3.62
N ALA A 8 -24.78 1.29 2.76
CA ALA A 8 -23.68 2.22 3.00
C ALA A 8 -24.01 3.68 2.62
N THR A 9 -25.26 3.98 2.22
CA THR A 9 -25.74 5.32 1.84
C THR A 9 -26.30 6.12 3.02
N LYS A 10 -25.73 6.00 4.22
CA LYS A 10 -25.94 6.99 5.29
C LYS A 10 -24.74 7.95 5.37
N GLN A 11 -24.80 8.87 4.41
CA GLN A 11 -24.51 10.31 4.43
C GLN A 11 -23.25 10.86 5.14
N CYS A 12 -22.48 11.60 4.32
CA CYS A 12 -21.36 12.52 4.58
C CYS A 12 -19.93 11.97 4.76
N ALA A 13 -19.69 10.79 5.34
CA ALA A 13 -18.33 10.19 5.37
C ALA A 13 -18.07 9.20 4.21
N GLY A 14 -19.12 8.59 3.67
CA GLY A 14 -19.03 7.52 2.66
C GLY A 14 -18.59 7.99 1.27
N GLU A 15 -19.08 9.13 0.80
CA GLU A 15 -18.72 9.66 -0.53
C GLU A 15 -17.25 10.09 -0.62
N ALA A 16 -16.72 10.72 0.44
CA ALA A 16 -15.31 11.08 0.52
C ALA A 16 -14.43 9.81 0.44
N ARG A 17 -14.80 8.76 1.18
CA ARG A 17 -14.09 7.48 1.17
C ARG A 17 -14.16 6.74 -0.17
N ILE A 18 -15.30 6.76 -0.86
CA ILE A 18 -15.43 6.18 -2.21
C ILE A 18 -14.59 6.95 -3.23
N ARG A 19 -14.60 8.29 -3.16
CA ARG A 19 -13.69 9.12 -3.99
C ARG A 19 -12.24 8.81 -3.67
N CYS A 20 -11.89 8.62 -2.39
CA CYS A 20 -10.55 8.19 -1.98
C CYS A 20 -10.19 6.84 -2.60
N VAL A 21 -11.09 5.83 -2.61
CA VAL A 21 -10.85 4.52 -3.24
C VAL A 21 -10.62 4.61 -4.75
N ILE A 22 -11.42 5.43 -5.44
CA ILE A 22 -11.27 5.64 -6.89
C ILE A 22 -9.96 6.37 -7.18
N GLN A 23 -9.64 7.41 -6.41
CA GLN A 23 -8.40 8.17 -6.51
C GLN A 23 -7.19 7.29 -6.20
N ALA A 24 -7.29 6.47 -5.16
CA ALA A 24 -6.34 5.45 -4.74
C ALA A 24 -5.98 4.50 -5.87
N CYS A 25 -6.98 3.99 -6.59
CA CYS A 25 -6.74 3.14 -7.75
C CYS A 25 -6.01 3.90 -8.88
N ARG A 26 -6.27 5.20 -9.07
CA ARG A 26 -5.53 6.01 -10.07
C ARG A 26 -4.09 6.32 -9.65
N ILE A 27 -3.81 6.25 -8.34
CA ILE A 27 -2.50 6.52 -7.73
C ILE A 27 -1.60 5.29 -7.76
N ILE A 28 -2.15 4.09 -7.56
CA ILE A 28 -1.38 2.84 -7.59
C ILE A 28 -1.00 2.42 -9.01
N PHE A 29 -1.89 2.68 -9.97
CA PHE A 29 -1.72 2.35 -11.38
C PHE A 29 -1.23 3.57 -12.16
N ARG A 30 -0.30 3.38 -13.10
CA ARG A 30 0.30 4.48 -13.88
C ARG A 30 -0.72 5.30 -14.68
N ASN A 31 -1.81 4.66 -15.11
CA ASN A 31 -2.97 5.26 -15.77
C ASN A 31 -4.25 4.54 -15.32
N PRO A 32 -5.41 5.24 -15.18
CA PRO A 32 -6.72 4.63 -14.96
C PRO A 32 -7.08 3.43 -15.85
N ALA A 33 -6.55 3.36 -17.09
CA ALA A 33 -6.79 2.26 -18.03
C ALA A 33 -5.82 1.07 -17.88
N GLU A 34 -4.76 1.21 -17.08
CA GLU A 34 -3.73 0.18 -16.89
C GLU A 34 -4.00 -0.70 -15.66
N THR A 35 -3.52 -1.94 -15.71
CA THR A 35 -3.63 -2.90 -14.58
C THR A 35 -2.29 -3.17 -13.90
N GLN A 36 -1.23 -2.48 -14.31
CA GLN A 36 0.11 -2.66 -13.74
C GLN A 36 0.42 -1.58 -12.72
N PRO A 37 0.80 -1.96 -11.48
CA PRO A 37 1.24 -1.00 -10.49
C PRO A 37 2.56 -0.31 -10.88
N ILE A 38 2.78 0.91 -10.40
CA ILE A 38 3.93 1.76 -10.76
C ILE A 38 5.29 1.06 -10.56
N LEU A 39 5.47 0.32 -9.46
CA LEU A 39 6.74 -0.37 -9.16
C LEU A 39 6.99 -1.65 -9.95
N ARG A 40 6.16 -1.99 -10.96
CA ARG A 40 6.48 -3.08 -11.89
C ARG A 40 7.57 -2.69 -12.90
N ILE A 41 7.81 -1.39 -13.05
CA ILE A 41 8.93 -0.85 -13.83
C ILE A 41 10.17 -0.87 -12.92
N PRO A 42 11.35 -1.30 -13.41
CA PRO A 42 12.59 -1.21 -12.66
C PRO A 42 12.86 0.19 -12.14
N PHE A 43 13.38 0.31 -10.92
CA PHE A 43 13.72 1.62 -10.34
C PHE A 43 14.62 2.49 -11.24
N THR A 44 15.52 1.87 -12.01
CA THR A 44 16.42 2.53 -12.97
C THR A 44 15.69 3.15 -14.17
N GLU A 45 14.47 2.69 -14.45
CA GLU A 45 13.62 3.16 -15.55
C GLU A 45 12.50 4.11 -15.07
N LEU A 46 12.37 4.31 -13.76
CA LEU A 46 11.39 5.27 -13.21
C LEU A 46 11.81 6.70 -13.56
N SER A 47 10.87 7.45 -14.14
CA SER A 47 11.04 8.90 -14.30
C SER A 47 11.11 9.58 -12.92
N GLY A 48 11.67 10.80 -12.87
CA GLY A 48 11.65 11.60 -11.64
C GLY A 48 10.23 11.84 -11.11
N GLU A 49 9.25 11.94 -12.01
CA GLU A 49 7.84 12.04 -11.67
C GLU A 49 7.30 10.72 -11.08
N ASP A 50 7.59 9.56 -11.68
CA ASP A 50 7.15 8.28 -11.15
C ASP A 50 7.81 7.97 -9.79
N MET A 51 9.03 8.44 -9.58
CA MET A 51 9.68 8.39 -8.29
C MET A 51 8.97 9.25 -7.24
N GLN A 52 8.55 10.46 -7.60
CA GLN A 52 7.74 11.33 -6.74
C GLN A 52 6.42 10.64 -6.34
N LYS A 53 5.77 9.95 -7.28
CA LYS A 53 4.57 9.13 -7.01
C LYS A 53 4.88 8.01 -6.01
N VAL A 54 5.98 7.28 -6.20
CA VAL A 54 6.43 6.22 -5.28
C VAL A 54 6.67 6.76 -3.87
N ILE A 55 7.18 7.98 -3.71
CA ILE A 55 7.43 8.60 -2.39
C ILE A 55 6.16 9.17 -1.75
N GLY A 56 5.13 9.46 -2.56
CA GLY A 56 3.87 10.02 -2.09
C GLY A 56 3.85 11.55 -2.14
N TYR A 57 4.39 12.13 -3.21
CA TYR A 57 4.19 13.54 -3.58
C TYR A 57 2.88 13.73 -4.34
N GLU A 58 2.39 14.97 -4.35
CA GLU A 58 1.35 15.37 -5.28
C GLU A 58 1.94 15.55 -6.67
N VAL A 59 1.33 14.89 -7.66
CA VAL A 59 1.75 14.96 -9.06
C VAL A 59 0.49 15.11 -9.93
N GLY A 60 0.45 16.13 -10.77
CA GLY A 60 -0.66 16.35 -11.71
C GLY A 60 -2.03 16.56 -11.04
N GLY A 61 -2.08 17.09 -9.80
CA GLY A 61 -3.31 17.28 -9.02
C GLY A 61 -3.80 16.02 -8.29
N TYR A 62 -3.00 14.97 -8.23
CA TYR A 62 -3.28 13.73 -7.49
C TYR A 62 -2.30 13.58 -6.33
N ASP A 63 -2.79 13.43 -5.10
CA ASP A 63 -1.96 13.23 -3.91
C ASP A 63 -1.58 11.75 -3.72
N TYR A 64 -0.36 11.35 -4.05
CA TYR A 64 0.09 9.95 -3.88
C TYR A 64 0.38 9.59 -2.40
N GLY A 65 0.22 10.55 -1.48
CA GLY A 65 0.36 10.42 -0.04
C GLY A 65 -0.81 9.72 0.66
N TRP A 66 -1.96 9.55 0.00
CA TRP A 66 -3.14 8.82 0.53
C TRP A 66 -2.87 7.37 0.94
N PHE A 67 -1.78 6.76 0.44
CA PHE A 67 -1.29 5.45 0.87
C PHE A 67 -0.04 5.52 1.76
N GLY A 68 0.01 6.57 2.56
CA GLY A 68 1.12 6.89 3.43
C GLY A 68 2.24 7.56 2.69
N SER A 69 2.42 8.86 2.91
CA SER A 69 3.59 9.55 2.42
C SER A 69 4.83 9.16 3.22
N ILE A 70 5.94 8.87 2.53
CA ILE A 70 7.26 8.77 3.19
C ILE A 70 8.05 10.08 3.06
N ARG A 71 7.42 11.19 2.62
CA ARG A 71 8.04 12.53 2.54
C ARG A 71 8.57 13.02 3.89
N SER A 72 7.76 12.88 4.93
CA SER A 72 8.07 13.33 6.30
C SER A 72 9.06 12.43 7.04
N ASN A 73 9.42 11.26 6.47
CA ASN A 73 10.50 10.43 7.01
C ASN A 73 11.89 11.06 6.80
N GLY A 74 11.98 12.22 6.15
CA GLY A 74 13.13 13.15 6.10
C GLY A 74 14.38 12.61 5.40
N GLN A 75 14.78 11.38 5.68
CA GLN A 75 15.99 10.72 5.21
C GLN A 75 15.76 9.28 4.76
N GLY A 76 14.75 8.58 5.28
CA GLY A 76 14.51 7.18 4.89
C GLY A 76 14.15 6.98 3.41
N TRP A 77 13.58 8.00 2.74
CA TRP A 77 13.37 7.98 1.29
C TRP A 77 14.61 8.47 0.51
N HIS A 78 15.41 9.38 1.08
CA HIS A 78 16.70 9.76 0.50
C HIS A 78 17.64 8.55 0.40
N GLU A 79 17.66 7.69 1.42
CA GLU A 79 18.41 6.43 1.37
C GLU A 79 17.92 5.55 0.22
N LEU A 80 16.60 5.39 0.03
CA LEU A 80 16.06 4.69 -1.14
C LEU A 80 16.45 5.36 -2.48
N LEU A 81 16.56 6.68 -2.52
CA LEU A 81 16.93 7.44 -3.72
C LEU A 81 18.41 7.51 -4.04
N HIS A 82 19.28 7.25 -3.07
CA HIS A 82 20.72 7.38 -3.27
C HIS A 82 21.49 6.08 -3.02
N ASN A 83 20.78 4.99 -2.69
CA ASN A 83 21.35 3.67 -2.49
C ASN A 83 20.91 2.71 -3.61
N ASP A 84 21.72 2.64 -4.68
CA ASP A 84 21.49 1.73 -5.81
C ASP A 84 21.35 0.28 -5.37
N GLY A 85 22.24 -0.18 -4.47
CA GLY A 85 22.20 -1.55 -3.98
C GLY A 85 20.94 -1.91 -3.19
N LEU A 86 20.32 -0.94 -2.50
CA LEU A 86 19.00 -1.15 -1.88
C LEU A 86 17.92 -1.27 -2.94
N ARG A 87 17.94 -0.42 -3.97
CA ARG A 87 16.94 -0.46 -5.04
C ARG A 87 16.99 -1.74 -5.84
N ASP A 88 18.19 -2.17 -6.22
CA ASP A 88 18.41 -3.42 -6.94
C ASP A 88 17.89 -4.60 -6.11
N PHE A 89 18.27 -4.66 -4.83
CA PHE A 89 17.77 -5.67 -3.91
C PHE A 89 16.24 -5.67 -3.82
N VAL A 90 15.63 -4.50 -3.60
CA VAL A 90 14.16 -4.39 -3.50
C VAL A 90 13.51 -4.82 -4.81
N GLN A 91 14.03 -4.39 -5.96
CA GLN A 91 13.51 -4.76 -7.26
C GLN A 91 13.55 -6.28 -7.47
N GLU A 92 14.70 -6.90 -7.21
CA GLU A 92 14.92 -8.34 -7.36
C GLU A 92 14.05 -9.15 -6.40
N ALA A 93 13.96 -8.73 -5.12
CA ALA A 93 13.11 -9.38 -4.13
C ALA A 93 11.64 -9.31 -4.57
N LEU A 94 11.15 -8.11 -4.92
CA LEU A 94 9.78 -7.91 -5.38
C LEU A 94 9.50 -8.67 -6.69
N ALA A 95 10.47 -8.81 -7.60
CA ALA A 95 10.30 -9.61 -8.83
C ALA A 95 9.88 -11.06 -8.54
N GLN A 96 10.24 -11.62 -7.38
CA GLN A 96 9.85 -12.98 -6.96
C GLN A 96 8.36 -13.12 -6.62
N ILE A 97 7.63 -12.02 -6.38
CA ILE A 97 6.19 -12.02 -6.07
C ILE A 97 5.35 -11.52 -7.26
N GLY A 98 5.26 -12.38 -8.27
CA GLY A 98 4.35 -12.24 -9.43
C GLY A 98 2.87 -12.44 -9.06
N ARG A 99 1.95 -12.19 -10.02
CA ARG A 99 0.49 -12.25 -9.80
C ARG A 99 -0.04 -13.61 -9.27
N GLY A 100 0.71 -14.70 -9.46
CA GLY A 100 0.36 -16.04 -8.96
C GLY A 100 1.10 -16.47 -7.68
N ALA A 101 1.87 -15.58 -7.05
CA ALA A 101 2.61 -15.93 -5.84
C ALA A 101 1.67 -16.31 -4.69
N THR A 102 2.01 -17.37 -3.96
CA THR A 102 1.28 -17.78 -2.76
C THR A 102 1.50 -16.76 -1.64
N GLU A 103 0.58 -16.71 -0.68
CA GLU A 103 0.72 -15.89 0.53
C GLU A 103 2.00 -16.21 1.31
N ALA A 104 2.41 -17.47 1.34
CA ALA A 104 3.66 -17.89 1.99
C ALA A 104 4.90 -17.32 1.28
N ALA A 105 4.94 -17.40 -0.06
CA ALA A 105 6.01 -16.79 -0.84
C ALA A 105 6.01 -15.26 -0.68
N ALA A 106 4.82 -14.65 -0.66
CA ALA A 106 4.64 -13.23 -0.44
C ALA A 106 5.17 -12.78 0.93
N LEU A 107 4.89 -13.52 2.00
CA LEU A 107 5.41 -13.22 3.33
C LEU A 107 6.93 -13.33 3.41
N ARG A 108 7.53 -14.36 2.77
CA ARG A 108 8.99 -14.52 2.77
C ARG A 108 9.68 -13.31 2.14
N VAL A 109 9.25 -12.93 0.94
CA VAL A 109 9.81 -11.77 0.23
C VAL A 109 9.55 -10.48 0.99
N ALA A 110 8.34 -10.31 1.53
CA ALA A 110 8.00 -9.13 2.31
C ALA A 110 8.85 -9.01 3.58
N GLN A 111 9.18 -10.13 4.23
CA GLN A 111 10.09 -10.15 5.38
C GLN A 111 11.48 -9.67 4.98
N GLU A 112 12.04 -10.22 3.90
CA GLU A 112 13.37 -9.87 3.39
C GLU A 112 13.45 -8.37 3.04
N VAL A 113 12.45 -7.83 2.33
CA VAL A 113 12.35 -6.40 2.01
C VAL A 113 12.22 -5.55 3.28
N PHE A 114 11.36 -5.97 4.21
CA PHE A 114 11.13 -5.24 5.45
C PHE A 114 12.41 -5.15 6.29
N GLU A 115 13.03 -6.29 6.60
CA GLU A 115 14.24 -6.38 7.41
C GLU A 115 15.41 -5.64 6.75
N ARG A 116 15.58 -5.78 5.43
CA ARG A 116 16.63 -5.07 4.71
C ARG A 116 16.43 -3.56 4.77
N CYS A 117 15.22 -3.07 4.54
CA CYS A 117 14.95 -1.63 4.61
C CYS A 117 15.18 -1.08 6.01
N VAL A 118 14.61 -1.69 7.05
CA VAL A 118 14.74 -1.17 8.43
C VAL A 118 16.14 -1.35 9.03
N SER A 119 17.01 -2.16 8.40
CA SER A 119 18.43 -2.24 8.78
C SER A 119 19.21 -0.98 8.41
N ILE A 120 18.67 -0.14 7.52
CA ILE A 120 19.30 1.11 7.11
C ILE A 120 18.96 2.20 8.15
N PRO A 121 19.95 2.95 8.65
CA PRO A 121 19.72 4.03 9.58
C PRO A 121 18.63 4.98 9.08
N ARG A 122 17.68 5.34 9.97
CA ARG A 122 16.61 6.32 9.69
C ARG A 122 15.57 5.85 8.67
N VAL A 123 15.62 4.59 8.21
CA VAL A 123 14.53 3.96 7.46
C VAL A 123 13.58 3.25 8.42
N GLY A 124 12.37 3.78 8.57
CA GLY A 124 11.32 3.19 9.39
C GLY A 124 10.41 2.23 8.61
N PRO A 125 9.46 1.56 9.29
CA PRO A 125 8.57 0.55 8.70
C PRO A 125 7.62 1.09 7.62
N ALA A 126 7.39 2.40 7.58
CA ALA A 126 6.57 3.03 6.53
C ALA A 126 7.17 2.86 5.12
N THR A 127 8.49 2.86 5.00
CA THR A 127 9.17 2.68 3.71
C THR A 127 8.92 1.29 3.11
N PRO A 128 9.33 0.17 3.76
CA PRO A 128 9.12 -1.15 3.17
C PRO A 128 7.65 -1.52 2.99
N THR A 129 6.77 -1.15 3.92
CA THR A 129 5.33 -1.45 3.80
C THR A 129 4.69 -0.72 2.63
N ARG A 130 5.07 0.54 2.37
CA ARG A 130 4.64 1.29 1.17
C ARG A 130 5.17 0.65 -0.12
N LEU A 131 6.45 0.29 -0.19
CA LEU A 131 7.02 -0.34 -1.40
C LEU A 131 6.30 -1.65 -1.73
N LEU A 132 6.02 -2.46 -0.72
CA LEU A 132 5.22 -3.68 -0.85
C LEU A 132 3.79 -3.37 -1.34
N ALA A 133 3.13 -2.38 -0.74
CA ALA A 133 1.77 -1.98 -1.10
C ALA A 133 1.66 -1.44 -2.52
N ILE A 134 2.64 -0.66 -2.99
CA ILE A 134 2.65 -0.18 -4.38
C ILE A 134 2.93 -1.34 -5.35
N TYR A 135 3.78 -2.30 -4.98
CA TYR A 135 4.13 -3.40 -5.89
C TYR A 135 3.09 -4.52 -6.00
N ARG A 136 2.46 -4.87 -4.87
CA ARG A 136 1.37 -5.86 -4.74
C ARG A 136 0.23 -5.28 -3.89
N PRO A 137 -0.53 -4.32 -4.44
CA PRO A 137 -1.61 -3.63 -3.72
C PRO A 137 -2.79 -4.57 -3.38
N ASP A 138 -2.86 -5.72 -4.04
CA ASP A 138 -3.78 -6.80 -3.72
C ASP A 138 -3.35 -7.65 -2.50
N LEU A 139 -2.09 -7.55 -2.04
CA LEU A 139 -1.56 -8.33 -0.92
C LEU A 139 -1.16 -7.49 0.29
N PHE A 140 -0.69 -6.26 0.09
CA PHE A 140 -0.03 -5.47 1.14
C PHE A 140 -0.66 -4.09 1.31
N PHE A 141 -0.52 -3.54 2.52
CA PHE A 141 -0.94 -2.20 2.88
C PHE A 141 0.20 -1.43 3.53
N SER A 142 0.19 -0.11 3.38
CA SER A 142 1.20 0.75 4.00
C SER A 142 0.89 0.95 5.49
N VAL A 143 1.93 1.03 6.32
CA VAL A 143 1.80 1.37 7.74
C VAL A 143 2.50 2.70 7.98
N ASN A 144 1.72 3.78 8.09
CA ASN A 144 2.24 5.14 8.24
C ASN A 144 1.67 5.85 9.46
N ARG A 145 2.14 7.08 9.74
CA ARG A 145 1.73 7.86 10.92
C ARG A 145 0.22 8.13 10.97
N ASN A 146 -0.41 8.35 9.82
CA ASN A 146 -1.79 8.82 9.72
C ASN A 146 -2.79 7.65 9.74
N SER A 147 -2.35 6.44 9.37
CA SER A 147 -3.20 5.24 9.40
C SER A 147 -2.99 4.34 10.61
N ILE A 148 -1.81 4.38 11.25
CA ILE A 148 -1.43 3.43 12.31
C ILE A 148 -2.43 3.35 13.46
N LYS A 149 -3.02 4.47 13.89
CA LYS A 149 -3.99 4.50 14.99
C LYS A 149 -5.23 3.66 14.63
N ASN A 150 -5.80 3.88 13.45
CA ASN A 150 -7.00 3.18 13.01
C ASN A 150 -6.70 1.74 12.59
N LEU A 151 -5.54 1.47 11.99
CA LEU A 151 -5.08 0.11 11.70
C LEU A 151 -4.91 -0.70 12.99
N SER A 152 -4.32 -0.10 14.03
CA SER A 152 -4.16 -0.75 15.34
C SER A 152 -5.51 -1.13 15.97
N GLN A 153 -6.52 -0.28 15.81
CA GLN A 153 -7.88 -0.59 16.26
C GLN A 153 -8.54 -1.68 15.41
N LEU A 154 -8.40 -1.59 14.09
CA LEU A 154 -8.94 -2.55 13.13
C LEU A 154 -8.42 -3.97 13.42
N PHE A 155 -7.12 -4.11 13.64
CA PHE A 155 -6.48 -5.40 13.90
C PHE A 155 -6.43 -5.79 15.39
N ARG A 156 -6.93 -4.93 16.29
CA ARG A 156 -6.84 -5.10 17.75
C ARG A 156 -5.41 -5.37 18.22
N GLU A 157 -4.48 -4.62 17.64
CA GLU A 157 -3.05 -4.72 17.91
C GLU A 157 -2.52 -3.40 18.48
N THR A 158 -1.34 -3.44 19.11
CA THR A 158 -0.69 -2.19 19.53
C THR A 158 -0.01 -1.51 18.34
N GLN A 159 0.01 -0.18 18.33
CA GLN A 159 0.73 0.57 17.29
C GLN A 159 2.23 0.25 17.26
N GLY A 160 2.83 -0.10 18.40
CA GLY A 160 4.22 -0.50 18.48
C GLY A 160 4.46 -1.85 17.82
N HIS A 161 3.61 -2.83 18.12
CA HIS A 161 3.71 -4.16 17.52
C HIS A 161 3.45 -4.13 16.01
N LEU A 162 2.45 -3.37 15.55
CA LEU A 162 2.13 -3.25 14.12
C LEU A 162 3.26 -2.58 13.29
N ARG A 163 4.18 -1.87 13.95
CA ARG A 163 5.40 -1.32 13.33
C ARG A 163 6.55 -2.32 13.23
N THR A 164 6.42 -3.51 13.80
CA THR A 164 7.39 -4.60 13.63
C THR A 164 6.94 -5.54 12.51
N TRP A 165 7.88 -6.34 11.99
CA TRP A 165 7.53 -7.39 11.03
C TRP A 165 6.50 -8.37 11.62
N GLY A 166 6.63 -8.74 12.89
CA GLY A 166 5.72 -9.69 13.55
C GLY A 166 4.27 -9.21 13.55
N GLY A 167 4.03 -7.98 13.99
CA GLY A 167 2.68 -7.42 14.03
C GLY A 167 2.12 -7.14 12.63
N TYR A 168 2.96 -6.65 11.70
CA TYR A 168 2.55 -6.45 10.31
C TYR A 168 2.18 -7.76 9.63
N LYS A 169 2.99 -8.82 9.78
CA LYS A 169 2.70 -10.17 9.29
C LYS A 169 1.38 -10.71 9.84
N GLN A 170 1.14 -10.54 11.14
CA GLN A 170 -0.11 -10.98 11.76
C GLN A 170 -1.32 -10.25 11.16
N ALA A 171 -1.23 -8.94 10.98
CA ALA A 171 -2.28 -8.14 10.35
C ALA A 171 -2.56 -8.59 8.90
N LEU A 172 -1.53 -8.86 8.10
CA LEU A 172 -1.68 -9.41 6.75
C LEU A 172 -2.42 -10.76 6.76
N GLN A 173 -2.03 -11.67 7.65
CA GLN A 173 -2.68 -12.98 7.76
C GLN A 173 -4.15 -12.88 8.19
N VAL A 174 -4.50 -11.93 9.05
CA VAL A 174 -5.90 -11.64 9.41
C VAL A 174 -6.65 -11.13 8.19
N THR A 175 -6.08 -10.17 7.44
CA THR A 175 -6.65 -9.65 6.20
C THR A 175 -6.92 -10.76 5.19
N TRP A 176 -5.97 -11.66 4.96
CA TRP A 176 -6.09 -12.71 3.93
C TRP A 176 -7.09 -13.82 4.29
N ARG A 177 -7.45 -13.93 5.57
CA ARG A 177 -8.53 -14.82 6.04
C ARG A 177 -9.91 -14.17 5.99
N ALA A 178 -10.00 -12.87 5.73
CA ALA A 178 -11.26 -12.17 5.71
C ALA A 178 -12.10 -12.56 4.48
N THR A 179 -13.41 -12.70 4.67
CA THR A 179 -14.35 -13.11 3.60
C THR A 179 -14.31 -12.18 2.40
N TRP A 180 -14.12 -10.87 2.62
CA TRP A 180 -14.02 -9.90 1.52
C TRP A 180 -12.74 -10.08 0.70
N TYR A 181 -11.64 -10.50 1.31
CA TYR A 181 -10.38 -10.75 0.60
C TYR A 181 -10.48 -12.01 -0.26
N GLN A 182 -11.18 -13.03 0.25
CA GLN A 182 -11.41 -14.31 -0.44
C GLN A 182 -12.54 -14.22 -1.49
N SER A 183 -13.16 -13.06 -1.65
CA SER A 183 -14.21 -12.85 -2.64
C SER A 183 -13.66 -12.98 -4.06
N PRO A 184 -14.45 -13.53 -5.01
CA PRO A 184 -14.02 -13.62 -6.40
C PRO A 184 -13.81 -12.22 -6.98
N ARG A 185 -12.82 -12.11 -7.87
CA ARG A 185 -12.55 -10.87 -8.60
C ARG A 185 -13.79 -10.45 -9.41
N PRO A 186 -14.35 -9.26 -9.18
CA PRO A 186 -15.50 -8.76 -9.91
C PRO A 186 -15.13 -8.45 -11.37
N VAL A 187 -16.16 -8.30 -12.20
CA VAL A 187 -16.03 -7.94 -13.62
C VAL A 187 -16.49 -6.49 -13.81
N GLY A 188 -15.69 -5.68 -14.50
CA GLY A 188 -16.00 -4.28 -14.77
C GLY A 188 -14.89 -3.35 -14.26
N ASN A 189 -14.70 -2.20 -14.92
CA ASN A 189 -13.44 -1.44 -14.80
C ASN A 189 -13.12 -1.00 -13.36
N ASP A 190 -14.05 -0.36 -12.64
CA ASP A 190 -13.72 0.22 -11.33
C ASP A 190 -13.75 -0.78 -10.17
N GLU A 191 -14.73 -1.68 -10.12
CA GLU A 191 -14.80 -2.71 -9.08
C GLU A 191 -13.61 -3.68 -9.18
N GLN A 192 -13.22 -4.04 -10.41
CA GLN A 192 -12.07 -4.89 -10.65
C GLN A 192 -10.77 -4.20 -10.21
N ARG A 193 -10.63 -2.89 -10.45
CA ARG A 193 -9.46 -2.11 -10.00
C ARG A 193 -9.40 -2.00 -8.48
N ALA A 194 -10.53 -1.75 -7.84
CA ALA A 194 -10.61 -1.75 -6.38
C ALA A 194 -10.24 -3.14 -5.81
N TRP A 195 -10.68 -4.21 -6.46
CA TRP A 195 -10.31 -5.57 -6.08
C TRP A 195 -8.81 -5.87 -6.29
N ASP A 196 -8.22 -5.37 -7.39
CA ASP A 196 -6.79 -5.49 -7.69
C ASP A 196 -5.91 -4.67 -6.73
N ALA A 197 -6.49 -3.71 -6.00
CA ALA A 197 -5.80 -2.90 -5.00
C ALA A 197 -6.33 -3.10 -3.57
N ARG A 198 -7.13 -4.15 -3.36
CA ARG A 198 -8.02 -4.29 -2.19
C ARG A 198 -7.34 -4.21 -0.83
N VAL A 199 -6.08 -4.65 -0.72
CA VAL A 199 -5.38 -4.61 0.57
C VAL A 199 -4.77 -3.23 0.80
N ALA A 200 -4.16 -2.61 -0.22
CA ALA A 200 -3.63 -1.25 -0.11
C ALA A 200 -4.71 -0.23 0.26
N LEU A 201 -5.97 -0.47 -0.13
CA LEU A 201 -7.12 0.35 0.26
C LEU A 201 -7.38 0.37 1.77
N LEU A 202 -6.88 -0.60 2.55
CA LEU A 202 -6.98 -0.55 4.02
C LEU A 202 -6.27 0.67 4.60
N ASP A 203 -5.15 1.07 3.99
CA ASP A 203 -4.41 2.24 4.45
C ASP A 203 -5.23 3.53 4.22
N ALA A 204 -5.80 3.68 3.01
CA ALA A 204 -6.69 4.78 2.69
C ALA A 204 -7.97 4.78 3.55
N TYR A 205 -8.53 3.60 3.84
CA TYR A 205 -9.69 3.46 4.73
C TYR A 205 -9.38 3.86 6.18
N CYS A 206 -8.20 3.50 6.65
CA CYS A 206 -7.72 3.81 7.99
C CYS A 206 -7.05 5.18 8.10
N TYR A 207 -6.93 5.94 7.02
CA TYR A 207 -6.32 7.25 7.02
C TYR A 207 -7.16 8.21 7.89
N ALA A 208 -6.53 8.80 8.90
CA ALA A 208 -7.11 9.90 9.66
C ALA A 208 -6.71 11.22 8.96
N ASP A 209 -7.68 11.95 8.45
CA ASP A 209 -7.46 13.34 8.06
C ASP A 209 -7.20 14.13 9.36
N GLU A 210 -6.04 14.79 9.48
CA GLU A 210 -5.74 15.73 10.58
C GLU A 210 -6.50 17.07 10.41
N SER A 211 -7.72 17.02 9.86
CA SER A 211 -8.61 18.17 9.77
C SER A 211 -9.85 17.94 10.64
N GLU A 212 -9.65 17.97 11.95
CA GLU A 212 -10.60 18.49 12.96
C GLU A 212 -9.81 19.18 14.09
#